data_AF-A0A7J3IZQ7-F1
#
_entry.id   AF-A0A7J3IZQ7-F1
#
_cell.length_a   1.000
_cell.length_b   1.000
_cell.length_c   1.000
_cell.angle_alpha   90.00
_cell.angle_beta   90.00
_cell.angle_gamma   90.00
#
_symmetry.space_group_name_H-M   'P 1'
#
loop_
_entity.id
_entity.type
_entity.pdbx_description
1 polymer ?
#
loop_
_entity_poly.entity_id
_entity_poly.type
_entity_poly.pdbx_seq_one_letter_code
_entity_poly.pdbx_strand_id
1 'polypeptide(L)'
;MNLKNENFNKLATRILDLCRDIADQRQILGACICGYHSLGLCYGEKYVSVLLVIDGFQPLLLSYIRVINGKYVLIQAVDKKIFEKDVREGFLGDALAINLALPYVPVYGRKYLEKLEIMLKYRFLYELLVNLILEFPELSSELYIKPEYFVVEALTSRARLFPLLIYDVSNFLSKNFRDEKFKRVLEGYNKVLNILEKKGVIEYLNDYIRISSDFADKVKTRRNYFMKIFKSINRAFLLLTFGILPQVFKLLSQSQALKLFPLRDN
;
A
#
# COMPACT_ATOMS: atom_id res chain seq x y z
N MET A 1 15.85 -11.60 26.02
CA MET A 1 15.24 -10.40 25.40
C MET A 1 16.16 -9.99 24.24
N ASN A 2 15.67 -9.94 23.01
CA ASN A 2 16.50 -10.03 21.80
C ASN A 2 16.98 -8.64 21.34
N LEU A 3 18.30 -8.43 21.16
CA LEU A 3 18.95 -7.18 20.72
C LEU A 3 18.30 -6.52 19.48
N LYS A 4 17.64 -7.32 18.63
CA LYS A 4 16.88 -6.87 17.45
C LYS A 4 15.68 -5.97 17.81
N ASN A 5 14.97 -6.27 18.89
CA ASN A 5 13.80 -5.49 19.31
C ASN A 5 14.20 -4.15 19.93
N GLU A 6 15.32 -4.09 20.66
CA GLU A 6 15.81 -2.85 21.25
C GLU A 6 16.26 -1.83 20.21
N ASN A 7 16.98 -2.26 19.17
CA ASN A 7 17.40 -1.38 18.09
C ASN A 7 16.23 -0.85 17.26
N PHE A 8 15.21 -1.69 17.02
CA PHE A 8 14.00 -1.26 16.34
C PHE A 8 13.22 -0.24 17.18
N ASN A 9 13.06 -0.48 18.48
CA ASN A 9 12.36 0.44 19.39
C ASN A 9 13.07 1.81 19.48
N LYS A 10 14.40 1.82 19.53
CA LYS A 10 15.20 3.07 19.49
C LYS A 10 14.99 3.83 18.17
N LEU A 11 14.96 3.13 17.04
CA LEU A 11 14.68 3.74 15.74
C LEU A 11 13.26 4.30 15.67
N ALA A 12 12.26 3.53 16.08
CA ALA A 12 10.86 3.94 16.10
C ALA A 12 10.61 5.18 16.97
N THR A 13 11.27 5.26 18.13
CA THR A 13 11.22 6.42 19.01
C THR A 13 11.77 7.66 18.33
N ARG A 14 12.95 7.57 17.71
CA ARG A 14 13.57 8.69 16.98
C ARG A 14 12.76 9.13 15.76
N ILE A 15 12.15 8.17 15.05
CA ILE A 15 11.23 8.50 13.94
C ILE A 15 10.03 9.27 14.47
N LEU A 16 9.46 8.86 15.60
CA LEU A 16 8.34 9.56 16.21
C LEU A 16 8.71 10.98 16.63
N ASP A 17 9.91 11.20 17.17
CA ASP A 17 10.39 12.54 17.53
C ASP A 17 10.53 13.43 16.28
N LEU A 18 11.12 12.91 15.19
CA LEU A 18 11.15 13.64 13.91
C LEU A 18 9.74 13.93 13.37
N CYS A 19 8.80 13.00 13.53
CA CYS A 19 7.41 13.23 13.14
C CYS A 19 6.77 14.35 13.96
N ARG A 20 7.07 14.46 15.26
CA ARG A 20 6.62 15.56 16.12
C ARG A 20 7.22 16.88 15.68
N ASP A 21 8.52 16.91 15.38
CA ASP A 21 9.19 18.12 14.87
C ASP A 21 8.58 18.61 13.55
N ILE A 22 8.23 17.68 12.64
CA ILE A 22 7.58 18.00 11.36
C ILE A 22 6.14 18.47 11.56
N ALA A 23 5.40 17.84 12.48
CA ALA A 23 4.02 18.21 12.77
C ALA A 23 3.91 19.56 13.49
N ASP A 24 4.97 19.95 14.22
CA ASP A 24 5.01 21.13 15.07
C ASP A 24 3.84 21.09 16.08
N GLN A 25 2.97 22.10 16.13
CA GLN A 25 1.82 22.13 17.02
C GLN A 25 0.59 21.37 16.48
N ARG A 26 0.68 20.77 15.28
CA ARG A 26 -0.46 20.11 14.64
C ARG A 26 -0.65 18.69 15.16
N GLN A 27 -1.89 18.24 15.17
CA GLN A 27 -2.23 16.90 15.60
C GLN A 27 -1.72 15.84 14.61
N ILE A 28 -0.85 14.94 15.08
CA ILE A 28 -0.53 13.70 14.36
C ILE A 28 -1.70 12.73 14.53
N LEU A 29 -2.21 12.18 13.43
CA LEU A 29 -3.27 11.18 13.46
C LEU A 29 -2.73 9.76 13.32
N GLY A 30 -1.64 9.60 12.56
CA GLY A 30 -0.99 8.32 12.35
C GLY A 30 0.41 8.51 11.80
N ALA A 31 1.31 7.63 12.23
CA ALA A 31 2.64 7.53 11.64
C ALA A 31 3.06 6.06 11.58
N CYS A 32 3.63 5.62 10.47
CA CYS A 32 4.12 4.26 10.32
C CYS A 32 5.38 4.17 9.48
N ILE A 33 6.22 3.20 9.83
CA ILE A 33 7.30 2.74 8.97
C ILE A 33 6.69 1.83 7.92
N CYS A 34 6.97 2.10 6.65
CA CYS A 34 6.34 1.47 5.51
C CYS A 34 7.29 0.52 4.77
N GLY A 35 6.69 -0.34 3.94
CA GLY A 35 7.42 -1.24 3.05
C GLY A 35 8.22 -2.30 3.79
N TYR A 36 9.17 -2.89 3.08
CA TYR A 36 10.00 -3.96 3.62
C TYR A 36 10.88 -3.50 4.81
N HIS A 37 11.15 -2.19 4.89
CA HIS A 37 11.89 -1.55 5.99
C HIS A 37 11.17 -1.62 7.35
N SER A 38 9.84 -1.81 7.36
CA SER A 38 9.03 -1.86 8.57
C SER A 38 9.28 -3.11 9.43
N LEU A 39 10.03 -4.10 8.92
CA LEU A 39 10.09 -5.44 9.49
C LEU A 39 11.43 -5.77 10.16
N GLY A 40 12.13 -4.76 10.68
CA GLY A 40 13.38 -4.94 11.45
C GLY A 40 14.60 -5.37 10.62
N LEU A 41 14.49 -5.36 9.29
CA LEU A 41 15.56 -5.73 8.35
C LEU A 41 16.22 -4.50 7.71
N CYS A 42 16.44 -3.46 8.49
CA CYS A 42 17.26 -2.32 8.05
C CYS A 42 18.75 -2.66 7.90
N TYR A 43 19.13 -3.93 7.74
CA TYR A 43 20.52 -4.34 7.56
C TYR A 43 20.80 -4.49 6.06
N GLY A 44 21.55 -3.54 5.51
CA GLY A 44 21.94 -3.49 4.10
C GLY A 44 21.24 -2.39 3.30
N GLU A 45 20.00 -2.04 3.66
CA GLU A 45 19.27 -0.98 2.96
C GLU A 45 19.56 0.40 3.56
N LYS A 46 19.96 1.33 2.70
CA LYS A 46 20.36 2.69 3.08
C LYS A 46 19.19 3.59 3.44
N TYR A 47 17.94 3.21 3.18
CA TYR A 47 16.77 4.07 3.39
C TYR A 47 15.64 3.40 4.17
N VAL A 48 14.83 4.20 4.87
CA VAL A 48 13.64 3.81 5.62
C VAL A 48 12.50 4.74 5.20
N SER A 49 11.38 4.18 4.73
CA SER A 49 10.20 4.96 4.36
C SER A 49 9.24 5.11 5.55
N VAL A 50 8.73 6.31 5.76
CA VAL A 50 7.79 6.66 6.83
C VAL A 50 6.63 7.46 6.24
N LEU A 51 5.42 7.03 6.53
CA LEU A 51 4.20 7.79 6.25
C LEU A 51 3.80 8.53 7.53
N LEU A 52 3.53 9.83 7.43
CA LEU A 52 3.10 10.69 8.53
C LEU A 52 1.82 11.43 8.12
N VAL A 53 0.74 11.23 8.86
CA VAL A 53 -0.56 11.85 8.61
C VAL A 53 -0.86 12.88 9.69
N ILE A 54 -1.05 14.13 9.28
CA ILE A 54 -1.21 15.30 10.15
C ILE A 54 -2.55 15.98 9.82
N ASP A 55 -3.29 16.43 10.84
CA ASP A 55 -4.50 17.22 10.63
C ASP A 55 -4.16 18.69 10.36
N GLY A 56 -4.73 19.26 9.29
CA GLY A 56 -4.52 20.66 8.91
C GLY A 56 -3.09 20.98 8.44
N PHE A 57 -2.43 20.05 7.75
CA PHE A 57 -1.06 20.20 7.27
C PHE A 57 -1.00 21.08 6.01
N GLN A 58 -0.37 22.25 6.13
CA GLN A 58 -0.48 23.32 5.11
C GLN A 58 0.49 23.28 3.92
N PRO A 59 1.41 22.30 3.78
CA PRO A 59 1.91 21.93 2.46
C PRO A 59 1.00 20.94 1.71
N LEU A 60 -0.04 20.38 2.37
CA LEU A 60 -0.88 19.25 1.93
C LEU A 60 -0.14 17.91 1.77
N LEU A 61 1.06 17.92 1.18
CA LEU A 61 1.95 16.78 1.03
C LEU A 61 3.38 17.29 0.89
N LEU A 62 4.30 16.80 1.71
CA LEU A 62 5.72 17.13 1.61
C LEU A 62 6.59 15.95 2.07
N SER A 63 7.71 15.72 1.38
CA SER A 63 8.69 14.71 1.78
C SER A 63 9.89 15.34 2.47
N TYR A 64 10.33 14.73 3.56
CA TYR A 64 11.52 15.11 4.31
C TYR A 64 12.54 13.98 4.26
N ILE A 65 13.82 14.32 4.13
CA ILE A 65 14.91 13.35 4.22
C ILE A 65 15.75 13.69 5.46
N ARG A 66 16.02 12.69 6.28
CA ARG A 66 16.88 12.77 7.47
C ARG A 66 17.87 11.62 7.49
N VAL A 67 18.97 11.76 8.23
CA VAL A 67 19.93 10.68 8.44
C VAL A 67 19.90 10.29 9.91
N ILE A 68 19.60 9.02 10.21
CA ILE A 68 19.63 8.46 11.57
C ILE A 68 20.56 7.26 11.56
N ASN A 69 21.63 7.30 12.37
CA ASN A 69 22.61 6.20 12.48
C ASN A 69 23.13 5.71 11.11
N GLY A 70 23.41 6.64 10.19
CA GLY A 70 23.89 6.31 8.84
C GLY A 70 22.83 5.79 7.86
N LYS A 71 21.54 5.81 8.23
CA LYS A 71 20.41 5.45 7.37
C LYS A 71 19.61 6.68 6.98
N TYR A 72 19.28 6.80 5.70
CA TYR A 72 18.33 7.79 5.20
C TYR A 72 16.92 7.43 5.68
N VAL A 73 16.18 8.41 6.17
CA VAL A 73 14.77 8.28 6.55
C VAL A 73 14.00 9.24 5.68
N LEU A 74 13.16 8.69 4.81
CA LEU A 74 12.25 9.42 3.95
C LEU A 74 10.89 9.49 4.66
N ILE A 75 10.49 10.67 5.09
CA ILE A 75 9.20 10.92 5.75
C ILE A 75 8.27 11.61 4.77
N GLN A 76 7.21 10.94 4.36
CA GLN A 76 6.12 11.50 3.56
C GLN A 76 5.04 12.05 4.51
N ALA A 77 5.07 13.35 4.77
CA ALA A 77 4.09 14.05 5.59
C ALA A 77 2.91 14.50 4.73
N VAL A 78 1.69 14.15 5.12
CA VAL A 78 0.48 14.40 4.33
C VAL A 78 -0.67 14.90 5.21
N ASP A 79 -1.46 15.82 4.66
CA ASP A 79 -2.70 16.26 5.27
C ASP A 79 -3.73 15.13 5.29
N LYS A 80 -4.43 15.02 6.41
CA LYS A 80 -5.52 14.06 6.62
C LYS A 80 -6.46 13.96 5.42
N LYS A 81 -6.97 15.09 4.92
CA LYS A 81 -8.01 15.10 3.88
C LYS A 81 -7.47 14.51 2.58
N ILE A 82 -6.22 14.82 2.25
CA ILE A 82 -5.55 14.27 1.07
C ILE A 82 -5.33 12.77 1.22
N PHE A 83 -4.79 12.34 2.35
CA PHE A 83 -4.50 10.91 2.58
C PHE A 83 -5.77 10.06 2.61
N GLU A 84 -6.79 10.48 3.36
CA GLU A 84 -8.05 9.72 3.40
C GLU A 84 -8.74 9.67 2.03
N LYS A 85 -8.63 10.75 1.23
CA LYS A 85 -9.14 10.75 -0.14
C LYS A 85 -8.36 9.80 -1.04
N ASP A 86 -7.04 9.73 -0.89
CA ASP A 86 -6.22 8.72 -1.59
C ASP A 86 -6.65 7.29 -1.20
N VAL A 87 -6.93 7.05 0.09
CA VAL A 87 -7.42 5.74 0.56
C VAL A 87 -8.82 5.41 -0.01
N ARG A 88 -9.75 6.36 -0.02
CA ARG A 88 -11.14 6.14 -0.47
C ARG A 88 -11.32 6.10 -1.98
N GLU A 89 -10.53 6.86 -2.72
CA GLU A 89 -10.80 7.16 -4.14
C GLU A 89 -9.57 6.97 -5.03
N GLY A 90 -8.39 6.70 -4.47
CA GLY A 90 -7.14 6.67 -5.22
C GLY A 90 -6.80 8.02 -5.83
N PHE A 91 -7.08 9.09 -5.08
CA PHE A 91 -6.90 10.48 -5.54
C PHE A 91 -5.48 10.80 -6.01
N LEU A 92 -4.46 10.18 -5.43
CA LEU A 92 -3.05 10.27 -5.84
C LEU A 92 -2.62 9.02 -6.62
N GLY A 93 -3.57 8.34 -7.25
CA GLY A 93 -3.37 7.04 -7.89
C GLY A 93 -3.02 5.92 -6.92
N ASP A 94 -3.33 6.03 -5.62
CA ASP A 94 -2.92 5.11 -4.54
C ASP A 94 -1.45 5.24 -4.09
N ALA A 95 -0.70 6.25 -4.57
CA ALA A 95 0.74 6.38 -4.30
C ALA A 95 1.10 6.42 -2.81
N LEU A 96 0.26 7.00 -1.95
CA LEU A 96 0.46 6.99 -0.51
C LEU A 96 -0.30 5.85 0.15
N ALA A 97 -1.54 5.61 -0.29
CA ALA A 97 -2.42 4.60 0.29
C ALA A 97 -1.82 3.19 0.22
N ILE A 98 -1.13 2.84 -0.86
CA ILE A 98 -0.49 1.52 -1.07
C ILE A 98 0.45 1.09 0.07
N ASN A 99 1.00 2.04 0.83
CA ASN A 99 1.80 1.75 2.03
C ASN A 99 1.01 0.97 3.10
N LEU A 100 -0.31 1.12 3.16
CA LEU A 100 -1.19 0.36 4.06
C LEU A 100 -1.60 -1.01 3.49
N ALA A 101 -1.45 -1.23 2.18
CA ALA A 101 -1.67 -2.52 1.55
C ALA A 101 -0.46 -3.45 1.70
N LEU A 102 0.73 -2.88 1.86
CA LEU A 102 1.99 -3.56 2.15
C LEU A 102 2.22 -3.72 3.67
N PRO A 103 3.19 -4.55 4.09
CA PRO A 103 3.59 -4.61 5.49
C PRO A 103 4.02 -3.23 6.02
N TYR A 104 3.50 -2.87 7.20
CA TYR A 104 3.88 -1.64 7.89
C TYR A 104 3.92 -1.85 9.41
N VAL A 105 4.63 -0.95 10.10
CA VAL A 105 4.65 -0.89 11.58
C VAL A 105 4.19 0.49 12.04
N PRO A 106 3.04 0.57 12.73
CA PRO A 106 2.60 1.81 13.38
C PRO A 106 3.62 2.25 14.43
N VAL A 107 4.06 3.51 14.35
CA VAL A 107 4.79 4.19 15.43
C VAL A 107 3.88 5.14 16.21
N TYR A 108 2.78 5.59 15.59
CA TYR A 108 1.72 6.37 16.24
C TYR A 108 0.37 6.11 15.57
N GLY A 109 -0.73 6.27 16.31
CA GLY A 109 -2.07 6.30 15.72
C GLY A 109 -2.54 4.97 15.10
N ARG A 110 -2.18 3.83 15.71
CA ARG A 110 -2.51 2.48 15.22
C ARG A 110 -3.96 2.32 14.77
N LYS A 111 -4.93 2.71 15.62
CA LYS A 111 -6.36 2.57 15.32
C LYS A 111 -6.78 3.35 14.07
N TYR A 112 -6.22 4.54 13.87
CA TYR A 112 -6.47 5.36 12.68
C TYR A 112 -5.94 4.66 11.43
N LEU A 113 -4.70 4.17 11.47
CA LEU A 113 -4.07 3.47 10.35
C LEU A 113 -4.78 2.15 10.00
N GLU A 114 -5.13 1.33 10.99
CA GLU A 114 -5.83 0.06 10.78
C GLU A 114 -7.24 0.28 10.19
N LYS A 115 -7.94 1.36 10.58
CA LYS A 115 -9.22 1.74 9.96
C LYS A 115 -9.05 2.05 8.47
N LEU A 116 -8.00 2.81 8.12
CA LEU A 116 -7.72 3.17 6.73
C LEU A 116 -7.23 1.98 5.91
N GLU A 117 -6.45 1.07 6.50
CA GLU A 117 -6.04 -0.20 5.88
C GLU A 117 -7.27 -1.02 5.45
N ILE A 118 -8.24 -1.22 6.34
CA ILE A 118 -9.46 -1.98 6.02
C ILE A 118 -10.26 -1.30 4.91
N MET A 119 -10.37 0.03 4.95
CA MET A 119 -11.07 0.80 3.91
C MET A 119 -10.38 0.67 2.55
N LEU A 120 -9.05 0.74 2.52
CA LEU A 120 -8.25 0.56 1.30
C LEU A 120 -8.45 -0.84 0.70
N LYS A 121 -8.25 -1.88 1.52
CA LYS A 121 -8.34 -3.27 1.10
C LYS A 121 -9.76 -3.61 0.64
N TYR A 122 -10.79 -3.06 1.28
CA TYR A 122 -12.17 -3.16 0.80
C TYR A 122 -12.34 -2.59 -0.60
N ARG A 123 -11.83 -1.38 -0.85
CA ARG A 123 -11.88 -0.77 -2.18
C ARG A 123 -11.16 -1.64 -3.21
N PHE A 124 -9.93 -2.08 -2.92
CA PHE A 124 -9.14 -2.90 -3.83
C PHE A 124 -9.85 -4.21 -4.19
N LEU A 125 -10.43 -4.89 -3.20
CA LEU A 125 -11.11 -6.17 -3.43
C LEU A 125 -12.39 -5.98 -4.23
N TYR A 126 -13.17 -4.96 -3.87
CA TYR A 126 -14.39 -4.66 -4.57
C TYR A 126 -14.11 -4.29 -6.04
N GLU A 127 -13.10 -3.46 -6.30
CA GLU A 127 -12.66 -3.13 -7.66
C GLU A 127 -12.22 -4.36 -8.44
N LEU A 128 -11.41 -5.23 -7.83
CA LEU A 128 -10.91 -6.45 -8.44
C LEU A 128 -12.04 -7.43 -8.79
N LEU A 129 -13.00 -7.63 -7.89
CA LEU A 129 -14.17 -8.48 -8.13
C LEU A 129 -15.02 -7.96 -9.29
N VAL A 130 -15.28 -6.65 -9.32
CA VAL A 130 -16.02 -6.05 -10.43
C VAL A 130 -15.25 -6.17 -11.74
N ASN A 131 -13.93 -5.98 -11.75
CA ASN A 131 -13.11 -6.18 -12.95
C ASN A 131 -13.19 -7.62 -13.46
N LEU A 132 -13.08 -8.62 -12.58
CA LEU A 132 -13.24 -10.03 -12.96
C LEU A 132 -14.60 -10.31 -13.61
N ILE A 133 -15.68 -9.73 -13.08
CA ILE A 133 -17.02 -9.88 -13.68
C ILE A 133 -17.09 -9.20 -15.05
N LEU A 134 -16.47 -8.02 -15.21
CA LEU A 134 -16.50 -7.29 -16.48
C LEU A 134 -15.64 -7.94 -17.57
N GLU A 135 -14.52 -8.56 -17.17
CA GLU A 135 -13.61 -9.29 -18.06
C GLU A 135 -14.16 -10.68 -18.43
N PHE A 136 -14.78 -11.38 -17.48
CA PHE A 136 -15.34 -12.72 -17.66
C PHE A 136 -16.81 -12.80 -17.22
N PRO A 137 -17.76 -12.15 -17.92
CA PRO A 137 -19.16 -12.09 -17.49
C PRO A 137 -19.81 -13.47 -17.30
N GLU A 138 -19.51 -14.43 -18.15
CA GLU A 138 -20.14 -15.75 -18.15
C GLU A 138 -19.49 -16.71 -17.14
N LEU A 139 -18.22 -16.49 -16.79
CA LEU A 139 -17.42 -17.41 -15.99
C LEU A 139 -17.13 -16.89 -14.57
N SER A 140 -17.28 -15.59 -14.31
CA SER A 140 -16.87 -14.95 -13.05
C SER A 140 -17.48 -15.57 -11.80
N SER A 141 -18.73 -16.05 -11.87
CA SER A 141 -19.36 -16.79 -10.77
C SER A 141 -18.80 -18.19 -10.61
N GLU A 142 -18.21 -18.81 -11.63
CA GLU A 142 -17.72 -20.20 -11.56
C GLU A 142 -16.24 -20.30 -11.13
N LEU A 143 -15.58 -19.16 -10.91
CA LEU A 143 -14.18 -19.11 -10.50
C LEU A 143 -14.02 -19.44 -9.01
N TYR A 144 -13.11 -20.37 -8.72
CA TYR A 144 -12.63 -20.69 -7.37
C TYR A 144 -11.31 -19.98 -7.11
N ILE A 145 -11.37 -18.90 -6.35
CA ILE A 145 -10.23 -17.98 -6.18
C ILE A 145 -9.65 -18.13 -4.78
N LYS A 146 -8.34 -18.38 -4.70
CA LYS A 146 -7.66 -18.40 -3.40
C LYS A 146 -7.53 -16.99 -2.80
N PRO A 147 -7.67 -16.80 -1.48
CA PRO A 147 -7.49 -15.49 -0.82
C PRO A 147 -6.17 -14.79 -1.21
N GLU A 148 -5.09 -15.55 -1.40
CA GLU A 148 -3.77 -15.04 -1.75
C GLU A 148 -3.73 -14.32 -3.10
N TYR A 149 -4.59 -14.74 -4.05
CA TYR A 149 -4.70 -14.08 -5.36
C TYR A 149 -5.05 -12.60 -5.19
N PHE A 150 -5.98 -12.28 -4.30
CA PHE A 150 -6.41 -10.89 -4.08
C PHE A 150 -5.27 -10.01 -3.56
N VAL A 151 -4.37 -10.55 -2.72
CA VAL A 151 -3.18 -9.84 -2.25
C VAL A 151 -2.24 -9.58 -3.42
N VAL A 152 -1.94 -10.61 -4.20
CA VAL A 152 -1.02 -10.53 -5.34
C VAL A 152 -1.52 -9.52 -6.35
N GLU A 153 -2.76 -9.67 -6.83
CA GLU A 153 -3.32 -8.85 -7.89
C GLU A 153 -3.56 -7.40 -7.45
N ALA A 154 -3.99 -7.18 -6.20
CA ALA A 154 -4.08 -5.83 -5.66
C ALA A 154 -2.71 -5.13 -5.67
N LEU A 155 -1.63 -5.80 -5.27
CA LEU A 155 -0.31 -5.18 -5.24
C LEU A 155 0.30 -5.03 -6.65
N THR A 156 0.21 -6.04 -7.51
CA THR A 156 0.80 -5.99 -8.86
C THR A 156 0.11 -4.98 -9.76
N SER A 157 -1.23 -4.88 -9.71
CA SER A 157 -1.98 -3.93 -10.53
C SER A 157 -1.61 -2.48 -10.23
N ARG A 158 -1.28 -2.14 -8.96
CA ARG A 158 -0.80 -0.80 -8.58
C ARG A 158 0.70 -0.62 -8.78
N ALA A 159 1.52 -1.66 -8.58
CA ALA A 159 2.95 -1.56 -8.84
C ALA A 159 3.27 -1.18 -10.30
N ARG A 160 2.45 -1.64 -11.26
CA ARG A 160 2.53 -1.23 -12.67
C ARG A 160 2.40 0.28 -12.88
N LEU A 161 1.75 0.97 -11.95
CA LEU A 161 1.50 2.42 -12.02
C LEU A 161 2.63 3.25 -11.40
N PHE A 162 3.44 2.65 -10.52
CA PHE A 162 4.50 3.34 -9.78
C PHE A 162 5.81 2.57 -9.85
N PRO A 163 6.73 2.96 -10.74
CA PRO A 163 8.04 2.30 -10.87
C PRO A 163 8.82 2.19 -9.55
N LEU A 164 8.66 3.15 -8.65
CA LEU A 164 9.32 3.15 -7.34
C LEU A 164 8.81 2.06 -6.37
N LEU A 165 7.60 1.54 -6.59
CA LEU A 165 7.00 0.49 -5.76
C LEU A 165 7.26 -0.92 -6.30
N ILE A 166 7.77 -1.04 -7.53
CA ILE A 166 8.04 -2.35 -8.15
C ILE A 166 9.03 -3.15 -7.30
N TYR A 167 10.04 -2.48 -6.73
CA TYR A 167 11.02 -3.15 -5.87
C TYR A 167 10.39 -3.71 -4.60
N ASP A 168 9.62 -2.90 -3.86
CA ASP A 168 8.96 -3.31 -2.63
C ASP A 168 7.95 -4.43 -2.86
N VAL A 169 7.14 -4.33 -3.93
CA VAL A 169 6.15 -5.34 -4.28
C VAL A 169 6.83 -6.63 -4.75
N SER A 170 7.85 -6.55 -5.61
CA SER A 170 8.61 -7.72 -6.06
C SER A 170 9.30 -8.44 -4.90
N ASN A 171 9.94 -7.70 -3.99
CA ASN A 171 10.57 -8.26 -2.80
C ASN A 171 9.56 -8.89 -1.84
N PHE A 172 8.37 -8.32 -1.71
CA PHE A 172 7.29 -8.91 -0.93
C PHE A 172 6.78 -10.22 -1.55
N LEU A 173 6.57 -10.24 -2.88
CA LEU A 173 5.98 -11.37 -3.60
C LEU A 173 6.95 -12.50 -3.93
N SER A 174 8.26 -12.21 -4.06
CA SER A 174 9.30 -13.21 -4.30
C SER A 174 9.53 -14.16 -3.12
N LYS A 175 8.94 -13.87 -1.96
CA LYS A 175 9.01 -14.71 -0.77
C LYS A 175 7.86 -15.72 -0.73
N ASN A 176 8.11 -16.84 -0.05
CA ASN A 176 7.12 -17.90 0.07
C ASN A 176 5.85 -17.39 0.78
N PHE A 177 4.66 -17.79 0.32
CA PHE A 177 3.37 -17.51 0.95
C PHE A 177 3.27 -17.96 2.42
N ARG A 178 4.17 -18.84 2.87
CA ARG A 178 4.32 -19.23 4.29
C ARG A 178 5.00 -18.19 5.17
N ASP A 179 5.57 -17.13 4.59
CA ASP A 179 6.20 -16.03 5.32
C ASP A 179 5.16 -15.35 6.22
N GLU A 180 5.49 -15.18 7.50
CA GLU A 180 4.66 -14.49 8.49
C GLU A 180 4.22 -13.10 8.01
N LYS A 181 5.04 -12.45 7.18
CA LYS A 181 4.75 -11.15 6.57
C LYS A 181 3.57 -11.22 5.61
N PHE A 182 3.57 -12.23 4.76
CA PHE A 182 2.48 -12.47 3.82
C PHE A 182 1.21 -12.79 4.59
N LYS A 183 1.30 -13.65 5.62
CA LYS A 183 0.17 -13.97 6.50
C LYS A 183 -0.43 -12.72 7.17
N ARG A 184 0.41 -11.82 7.70
CA ARG A 184 -0.07 -10.58 8.33
C ARG A 184 -0.78 -9.65 7.34
N VAL A 185 -0.27 -9.53 6.11
CA VAL A 185 -0.97 -8.77 5.07
C VAL A 185 -2.30 -9.44 4.75
N LEU A 186 -2.27 -10.76 4.53
CA LEU A 186 -3.43 -11.60 4.22
C LEU A 186 -4.50 -11.52 5.31
N GLU A 187 -4.15 -11.43 6.59
CA GLU A 187 -5.11 -11.23 7.69
C GLU A 187 -5.98 -9.98 7.49
N GLY A 188 -5.37 -8.88 7.04
CA GLY A 188 -6.13 -7.66 6.72
C GLY A 188 -7.07 -7.86 5.53
N TYR A 189 -6.67 -8.65 4.54
CA TYR A 189 -7.52 -9.03 3.41
C TYR A 189 -8.65 -9.97 3.85
N ASN A 190 -8.38 -10.97 4.69
CA ASN A 190 -9.38 -11.89 5.23
C ASN A 190 -10.45 -11.16 6.05
N LYS A 191 -10.08 -10.13 6.82
CA LYS A 191 -11.06 -9.26 7.49
C LYS A 191 -12.04 -8.61 6.50
N VAL A 192 -11.53 -8.16 5.36
CA VAL A 192 -12.34 -7.54 4.30
C VAL A 192 -13.20 -8.57 3.57
N LEU A 193 -12.65 -9.74 3.27
CA LEU A 193 -13.37 -10.84 2.65
C LEU A 193 -14.57 -11.27 3.51
N ASN A 194 -14.38 -11.40 4.83
CA ASN A 194 -15.50 -11.65 5.76
C ASN A 194 -16.57 -10.55 5.74
N ILE A 195 -16.19 -9.29 5.50
CA ILE A 195 -17.16 -8.18 5.33
C ILE A 195 -17.92 -8.34 4.00
N LEU A 196 -17.25 -8.74 2.92
CA LEU A 196 -17.85 -8.95 1.61
C LEU A 196 -18.77 -10.16 1.58
N GLU A 197 -18.40 -11.24 2.25
CA GLU A 197 -19.25 -12.43 2.44
C GLU A 197 -20.55 -12.06 3.15
N LYS A 198 -20.47 -11.36 4.29
CA LYS A 198 -21.66 -10.88 5.03
C LYS A 198 -22.57 -9.96 4.21
N LYS A 199 -22.02 -9.31 3.19
CA LYS A 199 -22.78 -8.46 2.25
C LYS A 199 -23.34 -9.23 1.06
N GLY A 200 -23.11 -10.54 0.97
CA GLY A 200 -23.52 -11.37 -0.15
C GLY A 200 -22.79 -11.07 -1.46
N VAL A 201 -21.58 -10.49 -1.39
CA VAL A 201 -20.76 -10.17 -2.58
C VAL A 201 -19.95 -11.40 -3.01
N ILE A 202 -19.52 -12.20 -2.04
CA ILE A 202 -18.75 -13.42 -2.24
C ILE A 202 -19.29 -14.53 -1.34
N GLU A 203 -18.87 -15.76 -1.61
CA GLU A 203 -19.17 -16.95 -0.82
C GLU A 203 -17.88 -17.74 -0.59
N TYR A 204 -17.72 -18.32 0.59
CA TYR A 204 -16.66 -19.29 0.85
C TYR A 204 -17.13 -20.70 0.46
N LEU A 205 -16.33 -21.37 -0.37
CA LEU A 205 -16.45 -22.80 -0.63
C LEU A 205 -15.12 -23.47 -0.29
N ASN A 206 -15.07 -24.12 0.88
CA ASN A 206 -13.83 -24.62 1.47
C ASN A 206 -12.81 -23.47 1.63
N ASP A 207 -11.59 -23.62 1.10
CA ASP A 207 -10.53 -22.61 1.14
C ASP A 207 -10.59 -21.62 -0.04
N TYR A 208 -11.64 -21.67 -0.85
CA TYR A 208 -11.80 -20.83 -2.04
C TYR A 208 -12.92 -19.80 -1.87
N ILE A 209 -12.76 -18.69 -2.57
CA ILE A 209 -13.72 -17.61 -2.68
C ILE A 209 -14.38 -17.70 -4.05
N ARG A 210 -15.71 -17.68 -4.05
CA ARG A 210 -16.54 -17.58 -5.24
C ARG A 210 -17.24 -16.23 -5.25
N ILE A 211 -17.41 -15.64 -6.44
CA ILE A 211 -18.22 -14.43 -6.61
C ILE A 211 -19.69 -14.85 -6.60
N SER A 212 -20.54 -14.20 -5.80
CA SER A 212 -21.97 -14.55 -5.79
C SER A 212 -22.63 -14.22 -7.12
N SER A 213 -23.51 -15.11 -7.59
CA SER A 213 -24.23 -14.93 -8.86
C SER A 213 -25.07 -13.65 -8.84
N ASP A 214 -25.74 -13.37 -7.72
CA ASP A 214 -26.52 -12.14 -7.50
C ASP A 214 -25.68 -10.87 -7.66
N PHE A 215 -24.44 -10.87 -7.14
CA PHE A 215 -23.55 -9.73 -7.30
C PHE A 215 -23.06 -9.61 -8.74
N ALA A 216 -22.65 -10.72 -9.35
CA ALA A 216 -22.22 -10.76 -10.74
C ALA A 216 -23.30 -10.20 -11.68
N ASP A 217 -24.55 -10.60 -11.52
CA ASP A 217 -25.66 -10.16 -12.38
C ASP A 217 -26.01 -8.68 -12.18
N LYS A 218 -25.92 -8.16 -10.94
CA LYS A 218 -26.03 -6.71 -10.66
C LYS A 218 -24.97 -5.90 -11.40
N VAL A 219 -23.72 -6.39 -11.41
CA VAL A 219 -22.61 -5.74 -12.11
C VAL A 219 -22.81 -5.78 -13.62
N LYS A 220 -23.19 -6.93 -14.20
CA LYS A 220 -23.47 -7.09 -15.63
C LYS A 220 -24.57 -6.13 -16.11
N THR A 221 -25.69 -6.09 -15.37
CA THR A 221 -26.85 -5.25 -15.70
C THR A 221 -26.49 -3.75 -15.66
N ARG A 222 -25.57 -3.36 -14.77
CA ARG A 222 -25.13 -1.97 -14.59
C ARG A 222 -23.74 -1.71 -15.18
N ARG A 223 -23.34 -2.44 -16.22
CA ARG A 223 -22.01 -2.36 -16.85
C ARG A 223 -21.55 -0.93 -17.12
N ASN A 224 -22.41 -0.08 -17.67
CA ASN A 224 -22.07 1.31 -18.01
C ASN A 224 -21.79 2.18 -16.76
N TYR A 225 -22.43 1.91 -15.63
CA TYR A 225 -22.17 2.60 -14.36
C TYR A 225 -20.81 2.17 -13.80
N PHE A 226 -20.53 0.87 -13.78
CA PHE A 226 -19.25 0.36 -13.29
C PHE A 226 -18.08 0.76 -14.20
N MET A 227 -18.23 0.70 -15.53
CA MET A 227 -17.21 1.19 -16.47
C MET A 227 -16.87 2.67 -16.29
N LYS A 228 -17.82 3.52 -15.85
CA LYS A 228 -17.54 4.93 -15.52
C LYS A 228 -16.71 5.07 -14.25
N ILE A 229 -16.94 4.22 -13.24
CA ILE A 229 -16.14 4.19 -12.00
C ILE A 229 -14.69 3.81 -12.34
N PHE A 230 -14.47 2.80 -13.19
CA PHE A 230 -13.11 2.36 -13.57
C PHE A 230 -12.36 3.32 -14.49
N LYS A 231 -13.04 3.99 -15.43
CA LYS A 231 -12.39 4.97 -16.33
C LYS A 231 -11.87 6.22 -15.59
N SER A 232 -12.23 6.41 -14.32
CA SER A 232 -11.71 7.49 -13.48
C SER A 232 -10.23 7.34 -13.12
N ILE A 233 -9.67 6.14 -13.25
CA ILE A 233 -8.31 5.78 -12.78
C ILE A 233 -7.20 6.50 -13.58
N ASN A 234 -7.52 7.12 -14.71
CA ASN A 234 -6.53 7.82 -15.56
C ASN A 234 -6.32 9.32 -15.30
N ARG A 235 -6.85 9.93 -14.22
CA ARG A 235 -6.85 11.41 -14.11
C ARG A 235 -5.82 12.08 -13.18
N ALA A 236 -4.88 11.36 -12.60
CA ALA A 236 -3.83 11.99 -11.78
C ALA A 236 -2.40 11.49 -12.05
N PHE A 237 -2.20 10.71 -13.11
CA PHE A 237 -0.90 10.13 -13.44
C PHE A 237 0.22 11.13 -13.75
N LEU A 238 -0.10 12.43 -13.88
CA LEU A 238 0.82 13.40 -14.49
C LEU A 238 1.12 14.67 -13.70
N LEU A 239 0.32 15.08 -12.70
CA LEU A 239 0.59 16.37 -12.03
C LEU A 239 1.60 16.26 -10.89
N LEU A 240 1.89 15.04 -10.44
CA LEU A 240 2.57 14.77 -9.19
C LEU A 240 3.72 13.77 -9.37
N THR A 241 4.35 13.83 -10.53
CA THR A 241 5.81 13.94 -10.66
C THR A 241 6.32 15.16 -9.85
N PHE A 242 5.90 15.30 -8.58
CA PHE A 242 6.32 16.33 -7.65
C PHE A 242 7.85 16.38 -7.67
N GLY A 243 8.45 17.58 -7.65
CA GLY A 243 9.87 17.88 -7.90
C GLY A 243 10.93 17.20 -7.00
N ILE A 244 10.57 16.10 -6.36
CA ILE A 244 11.34 15.21 -5.50
C ILE A 244 11.81 13.97 -6.27
N LEU A 245 11.14 13.52 -7.33
CA LEU A 245 11.63 12.38 -8.14
C LEU A 245 13.09 12.57 -8.60
N PRO A 246 13.51 13.75 -9.12
CA PRO A 246 14.90 13.99 -9.47
C PRO A 246 15.85 13.96 -8.26
N GLN A 247 15.39 14.36 -7.07
CA GLN A 247 16.20 14.36 -5.85
C GLN A 247 16.35 12.95 -5.27
N VAL A 248 15.29 12.14 -5.30
CA VAL A 248 15.34 10.71 -4.96
C VAL A 248 16.22 9.96 -5.97
N PHE A 249 16.07 10.22 -7.27
CA PHE A 249 16.96 9.66 -8.29
C PHE A 249 18.41 10.11 -8.11
N LYS A 250 18.65 11.39 -7.77
CA LYS A 250 19.99 11.91 -7.46
C LYS A 250 20.59 11.25 -6.22
N LEU A 251 19.79 10.97 -5.19
CA LEU A 251 20.21 10.26 -4.00
C LEU A 251 20.49 8.77 -4.31
N LEU A 252 19.61 8.12 -5.09
CA LEU A 252 19.78 6.75 -5.57
C LEU A 252 21.00 6.61 -6.51
N SER A 253 21.30 7.63 -7.32
CA SER A 253 22.48 7.64 -8.20
C SER A 253 23.78 7.93 -7.45
N GLN A 254 23.71 8.68 -6.34
CA GLN A 254 24.85 8.93 -5.44
C GLN A 254 25.15 7.73 -4.54
N SER A 255 24.14 6.90 -4.23
CA SER A 255 24.38 5.55 -3.69
C SER A 255 24.77 4.61 -4.83
N GLN A 256 26.05 4.53 -5.16
CA GLN A 256 26.61 3.62 -6.17
C GLN A 256 25.84 2.27 -6.27
N ALA A 257 25.37 2.00 -7.49
CA ALA A 257 24.87 0.73 -8.03
C ALA A 257 23.40 0.35 -7.79
N LEU A 258 22.47 1.02 -8.49
CA LEU A 258 21.44 0.29 -9.23
C LEU A 258 22.01 -0.03 -10.63
N LYS A 259 22.76 -1.13 -10.75
CA LYS A 259 22.96 -1.78 -12.04
C LYS A 259 21.61 -2.36 -12.46
N LEU A 260 20.77 -1.53 -13.07
CA LEU A 260 19.61 -2.00 -13.79
C LEU A 260 20.13 -2.76 -15.02
N PHE A 261 20.02 -4.10 -14.95
CA PHE A 261 20.41 -5.10 -15.93
C PHE A 261 21.94 -5.29 -16.14
N PRO A 262 22.49 -6.52 -15.95
CA PRO A 262 23.54 -6.94 -16.86
C PRO A 262 22.85 -7.20 -18.21
N LEU A 263 23.15 -6.37 -19.21
CA LEU A 263 23.08 -6.86 -20.58
C LEU A 263 23.99 -8.10 -20.62
N ARG A 264 23.39 -9.19 -21.07
CA ARG A 264 24.06 -10.46 -21.27
C ARG A 264 24.98 -10.25 -22.48
N ASP A 265 26.24 -9.96 -22.22
CA ASP A 265 27.26 -9.94 -23.26
C ASP A 265 27.49 -11.40 -23.71
N ASN A 266 27.15 -11.68 -24.96
CA ASN A 266 27.80 -12.71 -25.77
C ASN A 266 28.79 -11.99 -26.69
#